data_AF-A0A7J6UA74-F1
#
_entry.id   AF-A0A7J6UA74-F1
#
_cell.length_a   1.000
_cell.length_b   1.000
_cell.length_c   1.000
_cell.angle_alpha   90.00
_cell.angle_beta   90.00
_cell.angle_gamma   90.00
#
_symmetry.space_group_name_H-M   'P 1'
#
loop_
_entity.id
_entity.type
_entity.pdbx_description
1 polymer ?
#
loop_
_entity_poly.entity_id
_entity_poly.type
_entity_poly.pdbx_seq_one_letter_code
_entity_poly.pdbx_strand_id
1 'polypeptide(L)'
;VCRLLWHLQRCIRISAAITSVLSPLIERIKDDEEGFGRIHPSLALDTTTGRLCCRKPNLQNPPSAHNDLYSIRKAFSARPGNTLIVGDYSQLELRVLAHMSRCEAMIRQLNEGGDIHSQCAVDLFPEVAEAVANGSV
;
A
#
# COMPACT_ATOMS: atom_id res chain seq x y z
N VAL A 1 13.00 19.06 24.77
CA VAL A 1 11.83 18.15 24.70
C VAL A 1 11.62 17.60 23.28
N CYS A 2 11.53 18.44 22.23
CA CYS A 2 11.24 17.97 20.87
C CYS A 2 12.27 16.99 20.26
N ARG A 3 13.59 17.15 20.53
CA ARG A 3 14.61 16.22 20.02
C ARG A 3 14.49 14.82 20.63
N LEU A 4 14.26 14.73 21.95
CA LEU A 4 14.08 13.45 22.63
C LEU A 4 12.84 12.71 22.10
N LEU A 5 11.72 13.41 21.97
CA LEU A 5 10.49 12.85 21.39
C LEU A 5 10.70 12.38 19.94
N TRP A 6 11.46 13.12 19.14
CA TRP A 6 11.82 12.72 17.77
C TRP A 6 12.64 11.43 17.74
N HIS A 7 13.65 11.31 18.61
CA HIS A 7 14.45 10.08 18.72
C HIS A 7 13.60 8.89 19.21
N LEU A 8 12.73 9.09 20.20
CA LEU A 8 11.82 8.06 20.69
C LEU A 8 10.85 7.59 19.59
N GLN A 9 10.26 8.51 18.83
CA GLN A 9 9.40 8.17 17.70
C GLN A 9 10.14 7.32 16.65
N ARG A 10 11.41 7.64 16.38
CA ARG A 10 12.25 6.86 15.46
C ARG A 10 12.53 5.45 16.00
N CYS A 11 12.83 5.31 17.29
CA CYS A 11 13.02 4.01 17.93
C CYS A 11 11.74 3.16 17.89
N ILE A 12 10.58 3.76 18.15
CA ILE A 12 9.28 3.07 18.07
C ILE A 12 9.02 2.57 16.64
N ARG A 13 9.30 3.39 15.62
CA ARG A 13 9.14 2.98 14.21
C ARG A 13 10.07 1.83 13.82
N ILE A 14 11.34 1.87 14.24
CA ILE A 14 12.30 0.77 14.03
C ILE A 14 11.77 -0.50 14.70
N SER A 15 11.41 -0.41 15.97
CA SER A 15 10.92 -1.54 16.75
C SER A 15 9.66 -2.14 16.12
N ALA A 16 8.70 -1.31 15.70
CA ALA A 16 7.50 -1.75 15.01
C ALA A 16 7.83 -2.47 13.69
N ALA A 17 8.73 -1.92 12.85
CA ALA A 17 9.13 -2.56 11.60
C ALA A 17 9.79 -3.93 11.82
N ILE A 18 10.65 -4.05 12.84
CA ILE A 18 11.28 -5.33 13.20
C ILE A 18 10.22 -6.32 13.67
N THR A 19 9.47 -5.96 14.70
CA THR A 19 8.56 -6.88 15.40
C THR A 19 7.34 -7.27 14.57
N SER A 20 6.74 -6.33 13.84
CA SER A 20 5.49 -6.57 13.11
C SER A 20 5.69 -7.06 11.67
N VAL A 21 6.85 -6.79 11.07
CA VAL A 21 7.11 -7.13 9.66
C VAL A 21 8.28 -8.11 9.55
N LEU A 22 9.48 -7.75 10.00
CA LEU A 22 10.68 -8.55 9.70
C LEU A 22 10.73 -9.88 10.48
N SER A 23 10.51 -9.88 11.79
CA SER A 23 10.60 -11.11 12.60
C SER A 23 9.63 -12.21 12.11
N PRO A 24 8.34 -11.92 11.85
CA PRO A 24 7.42 -12.93 11.33
C PRO A 24 7.81 -13.50 9.95
N LEU A 25 8.51 -12.71 9.12
CA LEU A 25 9.01 -13.16 7.81
C LEU A 25 10.22 -14.07 7.98
N ILE A 26 11.19 -13.66 8.80
CA ILE A 26 12.43 -14.42 9.05
C ILE A 26 12.11 -15.76 9.71
N GLU A 27 11.21 -15.79 10.69
CA GLU A 27 10.82 -17.03 11.37
C GLU A 27 10.09 -18.05 10.47
N ARG A 28 9.63 -17.61 9.30
CA ARG A 28 8.79 -18.42 8.39
C ARG A 28 9.40 -18.64 7.03
N ILE A 29 10.60 -18.12 6.79
CA ILE A 29 11.33 -18.41 5.57
C ILE A 29 11.77 -19.87 5.58
N LYS A 30 11.59 -20.54 4.44
CA LYS A 30 12.04 -21.91 4.21
C LYS A 30 12.77 -21.95 2.88
N ASP A 31 13.88 -22.67 2.84
CA ASP A 31 14.59 -22.86 1.59
C ASP A 31 13.77 -23.75 0.65
N ASP A 32 13.71 -23.37 -0.62
CA ASP A 32 13.21 -24.24 -1.69
C ASP A 32 14.28 -25.28 -2.09
N GLU A 33 13.97 -26.15 -3.06
CA GLU A 33 14.86 -27.22 -3.51
C GLU A 33 16.23 -26.73 -3.99
N GLU A 34 16.35 -25.44 -4.33
CA GLU A 34 17.57 -24.82 -4.82
C GLU A 34 18.23 -23.87 -3.82
N GLY A 35 17.77 -23.89 -2.56
CA GLY A 35 18.35 -23.10 -1.48
C GLY A 35 17.89 -21.64 -1.46
N PHE A 36 16.85 -21.26 -2.21
CA PHE A 36 16.29 -19.91 -2.15
C PHE A 36 15.19 -19.84 -1.09
N GLY A 37 15.28 -18.86 -0.21
CA GLY A 37 14.27 -18.63 0.82
C GLY A 37 12.91 -18.21 0.25
N ARG A 38 11.85 -18.94 0.61
CA ARG A 38 10.46 -18.66 0.27
C ARG A 38 9.59 -18.58 1.52
N ILE A 39 8.54 -17.77 1.42
CA ILE A 39 7.53 -17.61 2.47
C ILE A 39 6.20 -18.08 1.91
N HIS A 40 5.54 -18.98 2.65
CA HIS A 40 4.28 -19.61 2.25
C HIS A 40 3.14 -19.16 3.17
N PRO A 41 2.51 -18.00 2.90
CA PRO A 41 1.39 -17.53 3.71
C PRO A 41 0.15 -18.39 3.49
N SER A 42 -0.78 -18.33 4.45
CA SER A 42 -2.13 -18.87 4.31
C SER A 42 -3.10 -17.77 3.89
N LEU A 43 -3.92 -18.05 2.88
CA LEU A 43 -5.01 -17.19 2.42
C LEU A 43 -6.36 -17.77 2.87
N ALA A 44 -7.26 -16.91 3.36
CA ALA A 44 -8.61 -17.30 3.79
C ALA A 44 -9.66 -16.23 3.43
N LEU A 45 -10.94 -16.60 3.45
CA LEU A 45 -12.09 -15.73 3.17
C LEU A 45 -12.89 -15.43 4.44
N ASP A 46 -12.18 -15.08 5.52
CA ASP A 46 -12.79 -14.89 6.84
C ASP A 46 -13.34 -13.47 7.06
N THR A 47 -13.33 -12.60 6.05
CA THR A 47 -13.76 -11.20 6.20
C THR A 47 -15.22 -11.02 5.83
N THR A 48 -15.94 -10.17 6.56
CA THR A 48 -17.36 -9.85 6.31
C THR A 48 -17.60 -9.27 4.92
N THR A 49 -16.62 -8.56 4.36
CA THR A 49 -16.69 -7.93 3.04
C THR A 49 -16.34 -8.90 1.89
N GLY A 50 -15.92 -10.13 2.19
CA GLY A 50 -15.48 -11.11 1.20
C GLY A 50 -14.05 -10.90 0.68
N ARG A 51 -13.28 -9.96 1.26
CA ARG A 51 -11.84 -9.82 0.98
C ARG A 51 -11.07 -11.05 1.44
N LEU A 52 -10.06 -11.43 0.66
CA LEU A 52 -9.03 -12.37 1.12
C LEU A 52 -8.32 -11.78 2.34
N CYS A 53 -8.00 -12.63 3.32
CA CYS A 53 -7.10 -12.30 4.42
C CYS A 53 -5.85 -13.18 4.34
N CYS A 54 -4.69 -12.61 4.65
CA CYS A 54 -3.40 -13.28 4.63
C CYS A 54 -2.86 -13.44 6.05
N ARG A 55 -2.46 -14.66 6.41
CA ARG A 55 -1.94 -14.96 7.76
C ARG A 55 -0.73 -15.90 7.68
N LYS A 56 0.07 -15.89 8.74
CA LYS A 56 1.22 -16.80 8.98
C LYS A 56 2.28 -16.81 7.85
N PRO A 57 2.94 -15.68 7.51
CA PRO A 57 2.76 -14.31 8.01
C PRO A 57 1.80 -13.48 7.13
N ASN A 58 1.43 -12.28 7.57
CA ASN A 58 0.58 -11.39 6.77
C ASN A 58 1.43 -10.65 5.72
N LEU A 59 1.23 -10.97 4.44
CA LEU A 59 1.89 -10.31 3.30
C LEU A 59 1.01 -9.27 2.60
N GLN A 60 -0.20 -9.00 3.10
CA GLN A 60 -1.10 -8.00 2.49
C GLN A 60 -0.74 -6.56 2.86
N ASN A 61 -0.04 -6.36 3.98
CA ASN A 61 0.27 -5.03 4.51
C ASN A 61 1.78 -4.75 4.53
N PRO A 62 2.51 -4.86 3.40
CA PRO A 62 3.87 -4.36 3.37
C PRO A 62 3.84 -2.83 3.57
N PRO A 63 4.93 -2.23 4.08
CA PRO A 63 5.05 -0.77 4.12
C PRO A 63 4.75 -0.17 2.75
N SER A 64 3.95 0.89 2.71
CA SER A 64 3.72 1.65 1.49
C SER A 64 5.04 2.19 0.93
N ALA A 65 5.11 2.46 -0.37
CA ALA A 65 6.33 2.97 -1.00
C ALA A 65 6.88 4.25 -0.31
N HIS A 66 6.00 5.12 0.19
CA HIS A 66 6.37 6.34 0.90
C HIS A 66 6.85 6.10 2.34
N ASN A 67 6.44 4.99 2.98
CA ASN A 67 6.82 4.66 4.35
C ASN A 67 7.77 3.48 4.46
N ASP A 68 8.29 2.96 3.34
CA ASP A 68 9.25 1.86 3.30
C ASP A 68 10.68 2.32 3.63
N LEU A 69 10.87 2.82 4.86
CA LEU A 69 12.14 3.37 5.33
C LEU A 69 13.32 2.41 5.24
N TYR A 70 13.07 1.10 5.27
CA TYR A 70 14.09 0.06 5.31
C TYR A 70 14.15 -0.76 4.02
N SER A 71 13.47 -0.31 2.95
CA SER A 71 13.40 -1.04 1.68
C SER A 71 12.93 -2.50 1.86
N ILE A 72 12.01 -2.75 2.79
CA ILE A 72 11.46 -4.08 3.09
C ILE A 72 10.86 -4.69 1.82
N ARG A 73 10.26 -3.89 0.95
CA ARG A 73 9.71 -4.37 -0.33
C ARG A 73 10.78 -4.98 -1.24
N LYS A 74 12.03 -4.50 -1.16
CA LYS A 74 13.15 -5.05 -1.95
C LYS A 74 13.59 -6.44 -1.49
N ALA A 75 13.20 -6.87 -0.29
CA ALA A 75 13.46 -8.23 0.17
C ALA A 75 12.61 -9.27 -0.59
N PHE A 76 11.52 -8.85 -1.23
CA PHE A 76 10.71 -9.71 -2.08
C PHE A 76 11.21 -9.60 -3.52
N SER A 77 11.92 -10.62 -3.98
CA SER A 77 12.48 -10.68 -5.32
C SER A 77 12.00 -11.91 -6.08
N ALA A 78 11.97 -11.77 -7.41
CA ALA A 78 11.82 -12.93 -8.27
C ALA A 78 13.11 -13.75 -8.24
N ARG A 79 12.96 -15.05 -8.48
CA ARG A 79 14.09 -15.95 -8.70
C ARG A 79 14.90 -15.53 -9.96
N PRO A 80 16.21 -15.80 -10.05
CA PRO A 80 16.98 -15.52 -11.26
C PRO A 80 16.32 -16.09 -12.51
N GLY A 81 16.33 -15.29 -13.59
CA GLY A 81 15.63 -15.63 -14.84
C GLY A 81 14.13 -15.28 -14.86
N ASN A 82 13.55 -14.88 -13.73
CA ASN A 82 12.13 -14.49 -13.62
C ASN A 82 11.98 -13.00 -13.31
N THR A 83 10.75 -12.50 -13.48
CA THR A 83 10.37 -11.12 -13.13
C THR A 83 9.07 -11.14 -12.33
N LEU A 84 8.99 -10.30 -11.30
CA LEU A 84 7.75 -10.06 -10.56
C LEU A 84 6.91 -9.03 -11.32
N ILE A 85 5.67 -9.38 -11.64
CA ILE A 85 4.69 -8.49 -12.25
C ILE A 85 3.63 -8.16 -11.20
N VAL A 86 3.35 -6.87 -11.02
CA VAL A 86 2.33 -6.38 -10.10
C VAL A 86 1.24 -5.69 -10.92
N GLY A 87 0.00 -6.17 -10.76
CA GLY A 87 -1.19 -5.51 -11.28
C GLY A 87 -2.01 -4.93 -10.14
N ASP A 88 -2.30 -3.64 -10.19
CA ASP A 88 -3.17 -2.95 -9.24
C ASP A 88 -4.30 -2.27 -10.00
N TYR A 89 -5.51 -2.31 -9.44
CA TYR A 89 -6.66 -1.67 -10.04
C TYR A 89 -6.65 -0.18 -9.71
N SER A 90 -6.59 0.66 -10.74
CA SER A 90 -6.71 2.11 -10.56
C SER A 90 -8.08 2.49 -10.01
N GLN A 91 -8.10 2.94 -8.75
CA GLN A 91 -9.27 3.50 -8.06
C GLN A 91 -10.50 2.57 -8.08
N LEU A 92 -10.30 1.26 -7.88
CA LEU A 92 -11.37 0.25 -8.00
C LEU A 92 -12.62 0.58 -7.19
N GLU A 93 -12.45 0.94 -5.92
CA GLU A 93 -13.57 1.21 -5.02
C GLU A 93 -14.41 2.40 -5.49
N LEU A 94 -13.76 3.45 -6.03
CA LEU A 94 -14.46 4.60 -6.60
C LEU A 94 -15.17 4.25 -7.90
N ARG A 95 -14.61 3.35 -8.73
CA ARG A 95 -15.28 2.83 -9.93
C ARG A 95 -16.54 2.04 -9.57
N VAL A 96 -16.47 1.20 -8.54
CA VAL A 96 -17.63 0.47 -8.01
C VAL A 96 -18.68 1.46 -7.48
N LEU A 97 -18.26 2.46 -6.70
CA LEU A 97 -19.16 3.49 -6.18
C LEU A 97 -19.83 4.31 -7.30
N ALA A 98 -19.09 4.72 -8.32
CA ALA A 98 -19.61 5.46 -9.48
C ALA A 98 -20.68 4.64 -10.20
N HIS A 99 -20.45 3.34 -10.38
CA HIS A 99 -21.40 2.42 -10.98
C HIS A 99 -22.67 2.25 -10.14
N MET A 100 -22.52 2.04 -8.82
CA MET A 100 -23.65 1.84 -7.91
C MET A 100 -24.50 3.11 -7.73
N SER A 101 -23.86 4.27 -7.63
CA SER A 101 -24.52 5.57 -7.44
C SER A 101 -25.08 6.16 -8.71
N ARG A 102 -24.59 5.73 -9.89
CA ARG A 102 -24.87 6.32 -11.20
C ARG A 102 -24.53 7.82 -11.26
N CYS A 103 -23.56 8.28 -10.48
CA CYS A 103 -23.13 9.67 -10.49
C CYS A 103 -22.40 9.98 -11.80
N GLU A 104 -23.05 10.72 -12.69
CA GLU A 104 -22.51 11.05 -14.03
C GLU A 104 -21.18 11.79 -13.96
N ALA A 105 -21.03 12.73 -13.03
CA ALA A 105 -19.78 13.46 -12.82
C ALA A 105 -18.62 12.51 -12.47
N MET A 106 -18.84 11.57 -11.55
CA MET A 106 -17.84 10.60 -11.12
C MET A 106 -17.48 9.61 -12.25
N ILE A 107 -18.50 9.13 -12.98
CA ILE A 107 -18.32 8.22 -14.12
C ILE A 107 -17.49 8.91 -15.21
N ARG A 108 -17.87 10.14 -15.58
CA ARG A 108 -17.17 10.93 -16.59
C ARG A 108 -15.70 11.11 -16.20
N GLN A 109 -15.43 11.57 -14.98
CA GLN A 109 -14.07 11.81 -14.51
C GLN A 109 -13.20 10.55 -14.51
N LEU A 110 -13.75 9.41 -14.05
CA LEU A 110 -13.03 8.13 -14.06
C LEU A 110 -12.74 7.58 -15.47
N ASN A 111 -13.62 7.90 -16.44
CA ASN A 111 -13.45 7.52 -17.85
C ASN A 111 -12.43 8.40 -18.56
N GLU A 112 -12.34 9.68 -18.18
CA GLU A 112 -11.33 10.62 -18.67
C GLU A 112 -9.94 10.37 -18.05
N GLY A 113 -9.81 9.37 -17.17
CA GLY A 113 -8.55 9.04 -16.48
C GLY A 113 -8.19 10.01 -15.35
N GLY A 114 -9.14 10.83 -14.91
CA GLY A 114 -8.96 11.80 -13.84
C GLY A 114 -8.76 11.16 -12.46
N ASP A 115 -8.11 11.90 -11.57
CA ASP A 115 -8.00 11.55 -10.15
C ASP A 115 -9.11 12.25 -9.35
N ILE A 116 -10.09 11.46 -8.88
CA ILE A 116 -11.19 11.97 -8.05
C ILE A 116 -10.65 12.59 -6.76
N HIS A 117 -9.58 12.05 -6.17
CA HIS A 117 -9.04 12.59 -4.93
C HIS A 117 -8.46 13.98 -5.14
N SER A 118 -7.66 14.18 -6.21
CA SER A 118 -7.11 15.49 -6.55
C SER A 118 -8.20 16.51 -6.85
N GLN A 119 -9.20 16.12 -7.65
CA GLN A 119 -10.32 17.02 -7.97
C GLN A 119 -11.12 17.39 -6.73
N CYS A 120 -11.43 16.41 -5.88
CA CYS A 120 -12.15 16.64 -4.64
C CYS A 120 -11.35 17.58 -3.71
N ALA A 121 -10.02 17.48 -3.68
CA ALA A 121 -9.18 18.41 -2.93
C ALA A 121 -9.25 19.85 -3.48
N VAL A 122 -9.20 20.02 -4.80
CA VAL A 122 -9.36 21.33 -5.45
C VAL A 122 -10.75 21.92 -5.18
N ASP A 123 -11.80 21.09 -5.27
CA ASP A 123 -13.17 21.54 -5.08
C ASP A 123 -13.49 21.92 -3.62
N LEU A 124 -12.87 21.22 -2.65
CA LEU A 124 -13.12 21.43 -1.23
C LEU A 124 -12.25 22.50 -0.59
N PHE A 125 -11.02 22.69 -1.07
CA PHE A 125 -10.02 23.55 -0.42
C PHE A 125 -9.57 24.68 -1.36
N PRO A 126 -10.04 25.92 -1.14
CA PRO A 126 -9.67 27.08 -1.95
C PRO A 126 -8.16 27.29 -2.06
N GLU A 127 -7.42 27.06 -0.96
CA GLU A 127 -5.97 27.16 -0.93
C GLU A 127 -5.27 26.14 -1.84
N VAL A 128 -5.86 24.95 -2.02
CA VAL A 128 -5.35 23.94 -2.95
C VAL A 128 -5.64 24.36 -4.38
N ALA A 129 -6.84 24.87 -4.66
CA ALA A 129 -7.19 25.40 -5.98
C ALA A 129 -6.26 26.54 -6.40
N GLU A 130 -5.96 27.47 -5.48
CA GLU A 130 -5.01 28.55 -5.72
C GLU A 130 -3.59 28.04 -5.95
N ALA A 131 -3.12 27.08 -5.13
CA ALA A 131 -1.80 26.49 -5.29
C ALA A 131 -1.63 25.77 -6.64
N VAL A 132 -2.65 25.05 -7.10
CA VAL A 132 -2.68 24.39 -8.43
C VAL A 132 -2.69 25.43 -9.55
N ALA A 133 -3.53 26.47 -9.45
CA ALA A 133 -3.58 27.54 -10.44
C ALA A 133 -2.25 28.28 -10.58
N ASN A 134 -1.51 28.43 -9.47
CA ASN A 134 -0.22 29.09 -9.41
C ASN A 134 0.97 28.14 -9.69
N GLY A 135 0.73 26.85 -9.98
CA GLY A 135 1.78 25.86 -10.27
C GLY A 135 2.71 25.56 -9.09
N SER A 136 2.22 25.71 -7.86
CA SER A 136 3.00 25.55 -6.61
C SER A 136 2.97 24.13 -6.04
N VAL A 137 2.37 23.18 -6.78
CA VAL A 137 2.16 21.76 -6.42
C VAL A 137 2.62 20.86 -7.56
#